data_AF-B0LB43-F1
#
_entry.id   AF-B0LB43-F1
#
_cell.length_a   1.000
_cell.length_b   1.000
_cell.length_c   1.000
_cell.angle_alpha   90.00
_cell.angle_beta   90.00
_cell.angle_gamma   90.00
#
_symmetry.space_group_name_H-M   'P 1'
#
loop_
_entity.id
_entity.type
_entity.pdbx_description
1 polymer ?
#
loop_
_entity_poly.entity_id
_entity_poly.type
_entity_poly.pdbx_seq_one_letter_code
_entity_poly.pdbx_strand_id
1 'polypeptide(L)' 'SGSNVVSSAHNISNDPTAHAEMFAIKQECELLSTSTLYDSDIYVTLEPCPMCAQAISFARIKRLYFGAYNP' A
#
# COMPACT_ATOMS: atom_id res chain seq x y z
N SER A 1 14.92 13.26 -9.47
CA SER A 1 13.70 12.58 -9.90
C SER A 1 12.83 12.42 -8.67
N GLY A 2 11.86 13.31 -8.50
CA GLY A 2 11.20 13.55 -7.21
C GLY A 2 10.26 12.42 -6.81
N SER A 3 10.39 11.96 -5.56
CA SER A 3 9.41 11.11 -4.91
C SER A 3 8.18 11.96 -4.60
N ASN A 4 7.24 12.03 -5.56
CA ASN A 4 5.94 12.62 -5.29
C ASN A 4 5.12 11.60 -4.49
N VAL A 5 4.72 11.97 -3.28
CA VAL A 5 3.76 11.18 -2.51
C VAL A 5 2.42 11.26 -3.23
N VAL A 6 1.98 10.14 -3.80
CA VAL A 6 0.73 10.08 -4.59
C VAL A 6 -0.48 9.79 -3.70
N SER A 7 -0.29 9.04 -2.60
CA SER A 7 -1.33 8.74 -1.63
C SER A 7 -0.78 8.55 -0.21
N SER A 8 -1.60 8.87 0.80
CA SER A 8 -1.31 8.68 2.24
C SER A 8 -2.59 8.22 2.95
N ALA A 9 -2.47 7.34 3.95
CA ALA A 9 -3.59 6.78 4.68
C ALA A 9 -3.23 6.39 6.13
N HIS A 10 -4.24 6.24 6.98
CA HIS A 10 -4.13 5.79 8.37
C HIS A 10 -5.23 4.76 8.68
N ASN A 11 -5.06 3.95 9.72
CA ASN A 11 -6.06 2.96 10.14
C ASN A 11 -7.32 3.67 10.66
N ILE A 12 -8.46 3.46 9.99
CA ILE A 12 -9.72 4.13 10.34
C ILE A 12 -10.87 3.09 10.29
N SER A 13 -11.76 3.13 11.30
CA SER A 13 -13.11 2.52 11.31
C SER A 13 -13.24 1.03 11.67
N ASN A 14 -14.49 0.62 11.95
CA ASN A 14 -15.02 -0.75 12.19
C ASN A 14 -14.85 -1.72 10.99
N ASP A 15 -14.00 -1.40 10.02
CA ASP A 15 -13.69 -2.27 8.88
C ASP A 15 -12.33 -2.93 9.12
N PRO A 16 -12.28 -4.27 9.31
CA PRO A 16 -11.02 -4.97 9.58
C PRO A 16 -10.05 -4.95 8.39
N THR A 17 -10.48 -4.50 7.20
CA THR A 17 -9.64 -4.37 6.01
C THR A 17 -9.09 -2.96 5.79
N ALA A 18 -9.52 -1.97 6.59
CA ALA A 18 -9.16 -0.55 6.42
C ALA A 18 -7.75 -0.21 6.95
N HIS A 19 -6.76 -1.02 6.57
CA HIS A 19 -5.35 -0.74 6.79
C HIS A 19 -4.84 0.32 5.80
N ALA A 20 -3.84 1.09 6.22
CA ALA A 20 -3.25 2.15 5.40
C ALA A 20 -2.80 1.65 4.01
N GLU A 21 -2.22 0.44 3.93
CA GLU A 21 -1.75 -0.18 2.69
C GLU A 21 -2.90 -0.47 1.72
N MET A 22 -4.03 -0.97 2.24
CA MET A 22 -5.21 -1.27 1.43
C MET A 22 -5.77 0.00 0.80
N PHE A 23 -5.81 1.09 1.59
CA PHE A 23 -6.31 2.38 1.12
C PHE A 23 -5.35 3.03 0.11
N ALA A 24 -4.05 2.92 0.31
CA ALA A 24 -3.04 3.43 -0.63
C ALA A 24 -3.11 2.71 -1.99
N ILE A 25 -3.18 1.37 -1.98
CA ILE A 25 -3.34 0.56 -3.20
C ILE A 25 -4.61 0.94 -3.94
N LYS A 26 -5.74 1.04 -3.22
CA LYS A 26 -7.03 1.39 -3.82
C LYS A 26 -6.99 2.74 -4.51
N GLN A 27 -6.49 3.77 -3.83
CA GLN A 27 -6.42 5.13 -4.39
C GLN A 27 -5.52 5.19 -5.64
N GLU A 28 -4.38 4.51 -5.62
CA GLU A 28 -3.47 4.48 -6.77
C GLU A 28 -4.12 3.77 -7.98
N CYS A 29 -4.76 2.63 -7.73
CA CYS A 29 -5.50 1.89 -8.76
C CYS A 29 -6.64 2.72 -9.37
N GLU A 30 -7.37 3.48 -8.56
CA GLU A 30 -8.42 4.40 -9.02
C GLU A 30 -7.84 5.56 -9.85
N LEU A 31 -6.74 6.17 -9.39
CA LEU A 31 -6.07 7.27 -10.08
C LEU A 31 -5.54 6.85 -11.46
N LEU A 32 -4.92 5.67 -11.53
CA LEU A 32 -4.32 5.14 -12.75
C LEU A 32 -5.31 4.31 -13.59
N SER A 33 -6.52 4.09 -13.10
CA SER A 33 -7.56 3.26 -13.74
C SER A 33 -7.04 1.87 -14.14
N THR A 34 -6.31 1.22 -13.23
CA THR A 34 -5.65 -0.08 -13.40
C THR A 34 -5.74 -0.89 -12.12
N SER A 35 -5.63 -2.22 -12.20
CA SER A 35 -5.53 -3.11 -11.04
C SER A 35 -4.09 -3.55 -10.74
N THR A 36 -3.12 -3.10 -11.55
CA THR A 36 -1.70 -3.44 -11.41
C THR A 36 -0.82 -2.19 -11.42
N LEU A 37 0.21 -2.21 -10.57
CA LEU A 37 1.05 -1.08 -10.16
C LEU A 37 2.54 -1.43 -10.34
N TYR A 38 2.90 -1.98 -11.52
CA TYR A 38 4.24 -2.51 -11.81
C TYR A 38 5.40 -1.52 -11.60
N ASP A 39 5.12 -0.22 -11.72
CA ASP A 39 6.11 0.85 -11.59
C ASP A 39 6.02 1.61 -10.26
N SER A 40 5.12 1.18 -9.36
CA SER A 40 4.92 1.81 -8.06
C SER A 40 5.80 1.17 -6.99
N ASP A 41 6.29 2.00 -6.07
CA ASP A 41 6.96 1.60 -4.84
C ASP A 41 6.04 2.02 -3.66
N ILE A 42 5.91 1.18 -2.63
CA ILE A 42 5.09 1.46 -1.44
C ILE A 42 5.97 1.60 -0.20
N TYR A 43 5.66 2.60 0.64
CA TYR A 43 6.39 2.93 1.87
C TYR A 43 5.43 2.87 3.05
N VAL A 44 5.79 2.09 4.07
CA VAL A 44 5.00 1.91 5.29
C VAL A 44 5.88 2.05 6.53
N THR A 45 5.31 2.42 7.67
CA THR A 45 6.09 2.61 8.91
C THR A 45 6.32 1.29 9.64
N LEU A 46 5.39 0.34 9.54
CA LEU A 46 5.45 -0.99 10.13
C LEU A 46 5.39 -2.05 9.03
N GLU A 47 5.95 -3.23 9.30
CA GLU A 47 5.83 -4.39 8.43
C GLU A 47 4.35 -4.74 8.19
N PRO A 48 3.93 -4.86 6.92
CA PRO A 48 2.54 -5.13 6.58
C PRO A 48 2.11 -6.51 7.06
N CYS A 49 0.90 -6.62 7.59
CA CYS A 49 0.33 -7.91 7.97
C CYS A 49 0.12 -8.83 6.74
N PRO A 50 -0.14 -10.13 6.93
CA PRO A 50 -0.29 -11.08 5.82
C PRO A 50 -1.33 -10.66 4.76
N MET A 51 -2.44 -10.03 5.20
CA MET A 51 -3.46 -9.50 4.29
C MET A 51 -2.90 -8.39 3.38
N CYS A 52 -2.22 -7.40 3.96
CA CYS A 52 -1.63 -6.29 3.21
C CYS A 52 -0.49 -6.76 2.31
N ALA A 53 0.36 -7.67 2.79
CA ALA A 53 1.42 -8.28 1.99
C ALA A 53 0.86 -8.99 0.75
N GLN A 54 -0.26 -9.72 0.90
CA GLN A 54 -0.91 -10.38 -0.22
C GLN A 54 -1.52 -9.38 -1.21
N ALA A 55 -2.13 -8.29 -0.72
CA ALA A 55 -2.66 -7.24 -1.56
C ALA A 55 -1.57 -6.54 -2.39
N ILE A 56 -0.42 -6.23 -1.77
CA ILE A 56 0.76 -5.68 -2.44
C ILE A 56 1.23 -6.62 -3.55
N SER A 57 1.28 -7.93 -3.28
CA SER A 57 1.65 -8.94 -4.27
C SER A 57 0.66 -9.00 -5.44
N PHE A 58 -0.65 -8.94 -5.17
CA PHE A 58 -1.68 -8.96 -6.24
C PHE A 58 -1.67 -7.69 -7.09
N ALA A 59 -1.42 -6.53 -6.47
CA ALA A 59 -1.27 -5.26 -7.17
C ALA A 59 0.03 -5.18 -7.99
N ARG A 60 0.94 -6.17 -7.90
CA ARG A 60 2.21 -6.19 -8.65
C ARG A 60 3.13 -5.00 -8.33
N ILE A 61 3.06 -4.47 -7.11
CA ILE A 61 3.92 -3.39 -6.64
C ILE A 61 5.38 -3.87 -6.67
N LYS A 62 6.25 -3.00 -7.16
CA LYS A 62 7.65 -3.33 -7.45
C LYS A 62 8.48 -3.50 -6.20
N ARG A 63 8.32 -2.59 -5.23
CA ARG A 63 9.11 -2.56 -4.00
C ARG A 63 8.25 -2.16 -2.82
N LEU A 64 8.50 -2.83 -1.70
CA LEU A 64 7.95 -2.53 -0.39
C LEU A 64 9.09 -2.08 0.52
N TYR A 65 8.96 -0.90 1.10
CA TYR A 65 9.86 -0.37 2.12
C TYR A 65 9.09 -0.24 3.45
N PHE A 66 9.60 -0.83 4.53
CA PHE A 66 8.99 -0.72 5.86
C PHE A 66 10.01 -0.29 6.92
N GLY A 67 9.55 0.44 7.94
CA GLY A 67 10.40 1.05 8.96
C GLY A 67 10.79 0.11 10.11
N ALA A 68 9.82 -0.60 10.67
CA ALA A 68 10.04 -1.55 11.77
C ALA A 68 9.29 -2.87 11.53
N TYR A 69 9.85 -3.97 12.03
CA TYR A 69 9.19 -5.28 12.01
C TYR A 69 7.94 -5.27 12.88
N ASN A 70 6.94 -6.06 12.49
CA ASN A 70 5.68 -6.22 13.21
C ASN A 70 5.70 -7.60 13.90
N PRO A 71 5.89 -7.66 15.23
CA PRO A 71 6.07 -8.92 15.96
C PRO A 71 4.79 -9.76 16.10
#